data_AF-A0A9D0IAE3-F1
#
_entry.id   AF-A0A9D0IAE3-F1
#
_cell.length_a   1.000
_cell.length_b   1.000
_cell.length_c   1.000
_cell.angle_alpha   90.00
_cell.angle_beta   90.00
_cell.angle_gamma   90.00
#
_symmetry.space_group_name_H-M   'P 1'
#
loop_
_entity.id
_entity.type
_entity.pdbx_description
1 polymer ?
#
loop_
_entity_poly.entity_id
_entity_poly.type
_entity_poly.pdbx_seq_one_letter_code
_entity_poly.pdbx_strand_id
1 'polypeptide(L)'
;MNRFRALPFRHQLTIRFVGVLVTFLSLANLVRMGRAWYYAVHLPDLPLTVPWWYLIAMGGFWGIVLFVVAGGLAELRRWGRDGTLAAVTLYEAHVWLNHRLFDANDYAHQTWPRDALLSLLLLALVWGILLHPRIREVYERREAK
;
A
#
# COMPACT_ATOMS: atom_id res chain seq x y z
N MET A 1 -36.72 -10.94 15.49
CA MET A 1 -35.77 -12.04 15.78
C MET A 1 -34.38 -11.65 15.28
N ASN A 2 -33.54 -11.15 16.19
CA ASN A 2 -32.27 -10.46 15.93
C ASN A 2 -31.17 -11.41 15.43
N ARG A 3 -30.87 -11.40 14.12
CA ARG A 3 -29.65 -12.04 13.57
C ARG A 3 -28.45 -11.08 13.63
N PHE A 4 -28.04 -10.69 14.83
CA PHE A 4 -26.68 -10.16 15.04
C PHE A 4 -25.71 -11.33 15.07
N ARG A 5 -25.49 -11.97 13.92
CA ARG A 5 -24.40 -12.93 13.80
C ARG A 5 -23.12 -12.10 13.72
N ALA A 6 -22.37 -12.03 14.82
CA ALA A 6 -21.04 -11.44 14.84
C ALA A 6 -20.25 -11.97 13.63
N LEU A 7 -19.55 -11.07 12.93
CA LEU A 7 -18.69 -11.48 11.82
C LEU A 7 -17.79 -12.61 12.31
N PRO A 8 -17.69 -13.74 11.59
CA PRO A 8 -16.86 -14.84 12.05
C PRO A 8 -15.46 -14.28 12.28
N PHE A 9 -14.93 -14.47 13.48
CA PHE A 9 -13.66 -13.91 13.96
C PHE A 9 -12.54 -13.94 12.91
N ARG A 10 -12.50 -15.02 12.11
CA ARG A 10 -11.59 -15.21 10.98
C ARG A 10 -11.62 -14.09 9.94
N HIS A 11 -12.80 -13.59 9.53
CA HIS A 11 -12.91 -12.53 8.52
C HIS A 11 -12.39 -11.18 9.03
N GLN A 12 -12.64 -10.87 10.30
CA GLN A 12 -12.09 -9.66 10.92
C GLN A 12 -10.57 -9.73 11.01
N LEU A 13 -10.02 -10.89 11.36
CA LEU A 13 -8.58 -11.12 11.35
C LEU A 13 -7.99 -10.93 9.94
N THR A 14 -8.64 -11.45 8.90
CA THR A 14 -8.15 -11.30 7.52
C THR A 14 -8.15 -9.84 7.06
N ILE A 15 -9.19 -9.07 7.37
CA ILE A 15 -9.23 -7.63 7.04
C ILE A 15 -8.15 -6.87 7.83
N ARG A 16 -8.00 -7.17 9.13
CA ARG A 16 -6.95 -6.57 9.96
C ARG A 16 -5.55 -6.90 9.44
N PHE A 17 -5.33 -8.13 8.98
CA PHE A 17 -4.07 -8.53 8.38
C PHE A 17 -3.74 -7.68 7.14
N VAL A 18 -4.71 -7.48 6.23
CA VAL A 18 -4.52 -6.57 5.08
C VAL A 18 -4.28 -5.14 5.55
N GLY A 19 -5.04 -4.64 6.52
CA GLY A 19 -4.84 -3.29 7.07
C GLY A 19 -3.45 -3.09 7.66
N VAL A 20 -2.93 -4.07 8.39
CA VAL A 20 -1.57 -4.07 8.93
C VAL A 20 -0.53 -4.05 7.81
N LEU A 21 -0.72 -4.89 6.78
CA LEU A 21 0.18 -4.93 5.62
C LEU A 21 0.25 -3.58 4.90
N VAL A 22 -0.89 -2.96 4.63
CA VAL A 22 -0.98 -1.62 4.01
C VAL A 22 -0.36 -0.56 4.91
N THR A 23 -0.52 -0.67 6.23
CA THR A 23 0.13 0.23 7.20
C THR A 23 1.65 0.10 7.14
N PHE A 24 2.20 -1.11 7.03
CA PHE A 24 3.64 -1.30 6.85
C PHE A 24 4.14 -0.65 5.55
N LEU A 25 3.41 -0.77 4.44
CA LEU A 25 3.75 -0.10 3.18
C LEU A 25 3.73 1.42 3.32
N SER A 26 2.74 1.97 4.02
CA SER A 26 2.68 3.39 4.37
C SER A 26 3.93 3.83 5.13
N LEU A 27 4.27 3.13 6.21
CA LEU A 27 5.44 3.46 7.03
C LEU A 27 6.74 3.37 6.24
N ALA A 28 6.90 2.35 5.39
CA ALA A 28 8.06 2.22 4.53
C ALA A 28 8.24 3.44 3.59
N ASN A 29 7.14 3.96 3.04
CA ASN A 29 7.14 5.16 2.20
C ASN A 29 7.47 6.44 2.99
N LEU A 30 6.95 6.57 4.21
CA LEU A 30 7.30 7.70 5.10
C LEU A 30 8.77 7.64 5.53
N VAL A 31 9.32 6.46 5.80
CA VAL A 31 10.75 6.28 6.07
C VAL A 31 11.59 6.63 4.83
N ARG A 32 11.14 6.25 3.63
CA ARG A 32 11.78 6.64 2.37
C ARG A 32 11.79 8.16 2.20
N MET A 33 10.66 8.84 2.46
CA MET A 33 10.58 10.29 2.46
C MET A 33 11.55 10.91 3.46
N GLY A 34 11.56 10.43 4.71
CA GLY A 34 12.44 10.95 5.77
C GLY A 34 13.91 10.79 5.43
N ARG A 35 14.31 9.64 4.87
CA ARG A 35 15.68 9.42 4.39
C ARG A 35 16.05 10.33 3.24
N ALA A 36 15.17 10.50 2.25
CA ALA A 36 15.40 11.39 1.12
C ALA A 36 15.55 12.85 1.59
N TRP A 37 14.71 13.29 2.54
CA TRP A 37 14.83 14.61 3.15
C TRP A 37 16.16 14.76 3.91
N TYR A 38 16.50 13.78 4.74
CA TYR A 38 17.75 13.79 5.50
C TYR A 38 18.97 13.90 4.58
N TYR A 39 19.02 13.11 3.50
CA TYR A 39 20.13 13.16 2.55
C TYR A 39 20.13 14.42 1.69
N ALA A 40 18.97 14.97 1.33
CA ALA A 40 18.93 16.25 0.62
C ALA A 40 19.61 17.38 1.41
N VAL A 41 19.53 17.33 2.75
CA VAL A 41 20.17 18.31 3.64
C VAL A 41 21.66 18.04 3.84
N HIS A 42 22.05 16.77 4.03
CA HIS A 42 23.43 16.42 4.44
C HIS A 42 24.35 16.01 3.27
N LEU A 43 23.78 15.61 2.14
CA LEU A 43 24.46 15.10 0.95
C LEU A 43 23.79 15.64 -0.33
N PRO A 44 23.69 16.96 -0.50
CA PRO A 44 22.94 17.56 -1.61
C PRO A 44 23.49 17.17 -2.99
N ASP A 45 24.81 16.97 -3.09
CA ASP A 45 25.54 16.69 -4.32
C ASP A 45 25.63 15.20 -4.67
N LEU A 46 24.86 14.34 -3.99
CA LEU A 46 24.85 12.92 -4.30
C LEU A 46 24.33 12.71 -5.74
N PRO A 47 25.04 11.98 -6.60
CA PRO A 47 24.57 11.72 -7.95
C PRO A 47 23.33 10.82 -7.89
N LEU A 48 22.17 11.40 -8.21
CA LEU A 48 20.90 10.71 -8.24
C LEU A 48 20.35 10.61 -9.66
N THR A 49 19.64 9.52 -9.94
CA THR A 49 18.88 9.35 -11.18
C THR A 49 17.60 10.19 -11.20
N VAL A 50 17.09 10.56 -10.03
CA VAL A 50 15.90 11.41 -9.85
C VAL A 50 16.16 12.49 -8.79
N PRO A 51 15.56 13.68 -8.90
CA PRO A 51 15.82 14.76 -7.94
C PRO A 51 15.24 14.45 -6.56
N TRP A 52 15.86 15.01 -5.51
CA TRP A 52 15.44 14.83 -4.11
C TRP A 52 13.97 15.13 -3.85
N TRP A 53 13.46 16.24 -4.42
CA TRP A 53 12.08 16.66 -4.23
C TRP A 53 11.08 15.60 -4.72
N TYR A 54 11.43 14.85 -5.78
CA TYR A 54 10.59 13.78 -6.31
C TYR A 54 10.50 12.63 -5.31
N LEU A 55 11.64 12.20 -4.74
CA LEU A 55 11.68 11.13 -3.74
C LEU A 55 10.90 11.48 -2.47
N ILE A 56 11.04 12.72 -2.01
CA ILE A 56 10.31 13.26 -0.86
C ILE A 56 8.81 13.29 -1.16
N ALA A 57 8.42 13.90 -2.29
CA ALA A 57 7.02 14.04 -2.67
C ALA A 57 6.33 12.68 -2.87
N MET A 58 6.96 11.75 -3.59
CA MET A 58 6.37 10.44 -3.83
C MET A 58 6.31 9.59 -2.56
N GLY A 59 7.33 9.64 -1.70
CA GLY A 59 7.30 8.95 -0.40
C GLY A 59 6.21 9.50 0.52
N GLY A 60 6.05 10.83 0.57
CA GLY A 60 5.00 11.48 1.33
C GLY A 60 3.60 11.17 0.79
N PHE A 61 3.40 11.33 -0.52
CA PHE A 61 2.13 11.06 -1.19
C PHE A 61 1.65 9.62 -0.95
N TRP A 62 2.48 8.62 -1.26
CA TRP A 62 2.09 7.22 -1.08
C TRP A 62 1.98 6.83 0.39
N GLY A 63 2.84 7.37 1.26
CA GLY A 63 2.71 7.20 2.70
C GLY A 63 1.34 7.65 3.21
N ILE A 64 0.93 8.87 2.87
CA ILE A 64 -0.36 9.44 3.31
C ILE A 64 -1.54 8.68 2.70
N VAL A 65 -1.54 8.42 1.39
CA VAL A 65 -2.64 7.73 0.70
C VAL A 65 -2.85 6.33 1.30
N LEU A 66 -1.77 5.55 1.47
CA LEU A 66 -1.85 4.21 2.05
C LEU A 66 -2.30 4.24 3.52
N PHE A 67 -1.85 5.22 4.29
CA PHE A 67 -2.30 5.41 5.67
C PHE A 67 -3.80 5.68 5.77
N VAL A 68 -4.32 6.57 4.91
CA VAL A 68 -5.74 6.94 4.88
C VAL A 68 -6.62 5.72 4.54
N VAL A 69 -6.26 4.96 3.50
CA VAL A 69 -7.05 3.79 3.12
C VAL A 69 -6.94 2.65 4.14
N ALA A 70 -5.81 2.51 4.83
CA ALA A 70 -5.65 1.59 5.96
C ALA A 70 -6.57 1.97 7.14
N GLY A 71 -6.70 3.26 7.45
CA GLY A 71 -7.67 3.76 8.42
C GLY A 71 -9.11 3.41 8.03
N GLY A 72 -9.46 3.59 6.75
CA GLY A 72 -10.75 3.17 6.21
C GLY A 72 -11.01 1.67 6.35
N LEU A 73 -9.99 0.82 6.16
CA LEU A 73 -10.08 -0.63 6.40
C LEU A 73 -10.28 -0.95 7.88
N ALA A 74 -9.56 -0.28 8.79
CA ALA A 74 -9.69 -0.48 10.24
C ALA A 74 -11.11 -0.13 10.73
N GLU A 75 -11.70 0.92 10.15
CA GLU A 75 -13.08 1.33 10.39
C GLU A 75 -14.10 0.52 9.58
N LEU A 76 -13.68 -0.48 8.81
CA LEU A 76 -14.51 -1.29 7.89
C LEU A 76 -15.44 -0.42 7.02
N ARG A 77 -14.94 0.71 6.50
CA ARG A 77 -15.68 1.59 5.59
C ARG A 77 -15.51 1.10 4.16
N ARG A 78 -16.57 1.15 3.33
CA ARG A 78 -16.50 0.64 1.95
C ARG A 78 -15.48 1.40 1.11
N TRP A 79 -15.39 2.72 1.30
CA TRP A 79 -14.35 3.51 0.64
C TRP A 79 -12.93 3.07 1.05
N GLY A 80 -12.74 2.51 2.25
CA GLY A 80 -11.46 1.96 2.69
C GLY A 80 -11.08 0.70 1.89
N ARG A 81 -12.06 -0.17 1.62
CA ARG A 81 -11.90 -1.34 0.74
C ARG A 81 -11.58 -0.93 -0.69
N ASP A 82 -12.47 -0.15 -1.30
CA ASP A 82 -12.37 0.25 -2.70
C ASP A 82 -11.12 1.13 -2.93
N GLY A 83 -10.83 2.01 -1.96
CA GLY A 83 -9.63 2.83 -1.93
C GLY A 83 -8.35 2.02 -1.78
N THR A 84 -8.32 0.97 -0.94
CA THR A 84 -7.13 0.12 -0.81
C THR A 84 -6.85 -0.65 -2.11
N LEU A 85 -7.88 -1.18 -2.76
CA LEU A 85 -7.72 -1.86 -4.05
C LEU A 85 -7.11 -0.92 -5.09
N ALA A 86 -7.64 0.30 -5.21
CA ALA A 86 -7.12 1.30 -6.13
C ALA A 86 -5.70 1.75 -5.75
N ALA A 87 -5.47 2.11 -4.49
CA ALA A 87 -4.20 2.66 -4.00
C ALA A 87 -3.06 1.66 -4.13
N VAL A 88 -3.25 0.40 -3.72
CA VAL A 88 -2.20 -0.63 -3.83
C VAL A 88 -1.89 -0.92 -5.30
N THR A 89 -2.90 -1.03 -6.17
CA THR A 89 -2.68 -1.23 -7.61
C THR A 89 -1.90 -0.08 -8.24
N LEU A 90 -2.29 1.17 -7.97
CA LEU A 90 -1.59 2.34 -8.50
C LEU A 90 -0.18 2.50 -7.91
N TYR A 91 0.00 2.15 -6.63
CA TYR A 91 1.30 2.16 -5.97
C TYR A 91 2.27 1.18 -6.65
N GLU A 92 1.85 -0.08 -6.87
CA GLU A 92 2.70 -1.06 -7.54
C GLU A 92 2.99 -0.68 -8.99
N ALA A 93 1.99 -0.19 -9.73
CA ALA A 93 2.20 0.33 -11.08
C ALA A 93 3.23 1.47 -11.09
N HIS A 94 3.17 2.37 -10.11
CA HIS A 94 4.13 3.45 -9.95
C HIS A 94 5.54 2.94 -9.59
N VAL A 95 5.66 1.94 -8.72
CA VAL A 95 6.95 1.28 -8.41
C VAL A 95 7.56 0.67 -9.66
N TRP A 96 6.75 -0.02 -10.46
CA TRP A 96 7.20 -0.63 -11.71
C TRP A 96 7.63 0.42 -12.74
N LEU A 97 6.87 1.50 -12.87
CA LEU A 97 7.22 2.60 -13.76
C LEU A 97 8.54 3.26 -13.34
N ASN A 98 8.72 3.52 -12.04
CA ASN A 98 9.97 4.08 -11.52
C ASN A 98 11.17 3.20 -11.82
N HIS A 99 11.04 1.88 -11.56
CA HIS A 99 12.10 0.93 -11.85
C HIS A 99 12.49 0.97 -13.33
N ARG A 100 11.52 0.99 -14.24
CA ARG A 100 11.78 1.02 -15.69
C ARG A 100 12.41 2.31 -16.18
N LEU A 101 12.14 3.44 -15.54
CA LEU A 101 12.60 4.76 -16.01
C LEU A 101 13.91 5.20 -15.34
N PHE A 102 14.19 4.76 -14.12
CA PHE A 102 15.20 5.40 -13.27
C PHE A 102 16.25 4.45 -12.69
N ASP A 103 16.19 3.15 -12.96
CA ASP A 103 17.20 2.22 -12.48
C ASP A 103 18.44 2.28 -13.38
N ALA A 104 19.50 2.89 -12.85
CA ALA A 104 20.78 3.05 -13.54
C ALA A 104 21.82 1.98 -13.17
N ASN A 105 21.51 1.04 -12.27
CA ASN A 105 22.47 0.08 -11.72
C ASN A 105 22.11 -1.37 -12.08
N ASP A 106 23.10 -2.15 -12.50
CA ASP A 106 22.98 -3.59 -12.80
C ASP A 106 22.51 -4.40 -11.58
N TYR A 107 22.86 -3.95 -10.37
CA TYR A 107 22.39 -4.58 -9.13
C TYR A 107 20.87 -4.48 -8.97
N ALA A 108 20.28 -3.33 -9.34
CA ALA A 108 18.84 -3.11 -9.23
C ALA A 108 18.06 -3.98 -10.25
N HIS A 109 18.67 -4.24 -11.42
CA HIS A 109 18.14 -5.18 -12.41
C HIS A 109 18.16 -6.64 -11.92
N GLN A 110 19.15 -7.04 -11.13
CA GLN A 110 19.23 -8.41 -10.60
C GLN A 110 18.18 -8.70 -9.53
N THR A 111 17.85 -7.73 -8.67
CA THR A 111 16.84 -7.92 -7.61
C THR A 111 15.41 -7.74 -8.12
N TRP A 112 15.24 -7.09 -9.28
CA TRP A 112 13.94 -6.75 -9.84
C TRP A 112 12.96 -7.93 -9.99
N PRO A 113 13.33 -9.10 -10.53
CA PRO A 113 12.36 -10.20 -10.71
C PRO A 113 11.73 -10.66 -9.40
N ARG A 114 12.51 -10.62 -8.31
CA ARG A 114 12.03 -10.93 -6.96
C ARG A 114 11.03 -9.88 -6.48
N ASP A 115 11.34 -8.61 -6.65
CA ASP A 115 10.49 -7.51 -6.20
C ASP A 115 9.18 -7.43 -7.03
N ALA A 116 9.26 -7.71 -8.33
CA ALA A 116 8.11 -7.89 -9.20
C ALA A 116 7.23 -9.07 -8.75
N LEU A 117 7.82 -10.20 -8.37
CA LEU A 117 7.06 -11.34 -7.86
C LEU A 117 6.38 -11.01 -6.52
N LEU A 118 7.09 -10.34 -5.61
CA LEU A 118 6.53 -9.93 -4.31
C LEU A 118 5.38 -8.92 -4.45
N SER A 119 5.51 -7.96 -5.37
CA SER A 119 4.43 -7.00 -5.67
C SER A 119 3.22 -7.68 -6.31
N LEU A 120 3.41 -8.63 -7.22
CA LEU A 120 2.32 -9.45 -7.76
C LEU A 120 1.62 -10.28 -6.68
N LEU A 121 2.39 -10.89 -5.77
CA LEU A 121 1.84 -11.64 -4.63
C LEU A 121 1.04 -10.74 -3.69
N LEU A 122 1.53 -9.53 -3.41
CA LEU A 122 0.81 -8.53 -2.64
C LEU A 122 -0.53 -8.17 -3.31
N LEU A 123 -0.53 -7.88 -4.61
CA LEU A 123 -1.75 -7.58 -5.36
C LEU A 123 -2.73 -8.74 -5.31
N ALA A 124 -2.28 -9.95 -5.61
CA ALA A 124 -3.12 -11.15 -5.57
C ALA A 124 -3.72 -11.38 -4.17
N LEU A 125 -2.95 -11.15 -3.12
CA LEU A 125 -3.40 -11.29 -1.74
C LEU A 125 -4.44 -10.23 -1.38
N VAL A 126 -4.16 -8.95 -1.65
CA VAL A 126 -5.06 -7.83 -1.33
C VAL A 126 -6.37 -7.96 -2.10
N TRP A 127 -6.29 -8.22 -3.41
CA TRP A 127 -7.47 -8.42 -4.25
C TRP A 127 -8.25 -9.65 -3.85
N GLY A 128 -7.58 -10.80 -3.68
CA GLY A 128 -8.22 -12.06 -3.33
C GLY A 128 -8.97 -11.99 -2.01
N ILE A 129 -8.42 -11.28 -1.02
CA ILE A 129 -9.07 -11.09 0.28
C ILE A 129 -10.23 -10.09 0.18
N LEU A 130 -9.98 -8.89 -0.37
CA LEU A 130 -10.96 -7.79 -0.33
C LEU A 130 -12.12 -7.98 -1.31
N LEU A 131 -11.93 -8.71 -2.41
CA LEU A 131 -12.99 -9.07 -3.35
C LEU A 131 -13.75 -10.33 -2.95
N HIS A 132 -13.31 -11.06 -1.92
CA HIS A 132 -14.01 -12.25 -1.48
C HIS A 132 -15.47 -11.91 -1.09
N PRO A 133 -16.49 -12.62 -1.61
CA PRO A 133 -17.90 -12.25 -1.44
C PRO A 133 -18.32 -12.02 0.02
N ARG A 134 -17.84 -12.88 0.92
CA ARG A 134 -18.10 -12.76 2.37
C ARG A 134 -17.51 -11.50 2.99
N ILE A 135 -16.36 -11.03 2.52
CA ILE A 135 -15.74 -9.78 2.98
C ILE A 135 -16.53 -8.60 2.43
N ARG A 136 -16.92 -8.65 1.14
CA ARG A 136 -17.78 -7.64 0.55
C ARG A 136 -19.09 -7.44 1.31
N GLU A 137 -19.76 -8.52 1.71
CA GLU A 137 -20.97 -8.46 2.53
C GLU A 137 -20.74 -7.77 3.89
N VAL A 138 -19.54 -7.86 4.47
CA VAL A 138 -19.21 -7.19 5.74
C VAL A 138 -19.33 -5.68 5.61
N TYR A 139 -18.73 -5.13 4.54
CA TYR A 139 -18.72 -3.70 4.28
C TYR A 139 -20.14 -3.20 3.95
N GLU A 140 -20.88 -3.92 3.12
CA GLU A 140 -22.26 -3.56 2.74
C GLU A 140 -23.20 -3.55 3.97
N ARG A 141 -23.08 -4.53 4.87
CA ARG A 141 -23.88 -4.58 6.10
C ARG A 141 -23.54 -3.49 7.11
N ARG A 142 -22.29 -2.98 7.10
CA ARG A 142 -21.87 -1.95 8.04
C ARG A 142 -22.30 -0.55 7.60
N GLU A 143 -22.41 -0.31 6.30
CA GLU A 143 -22.93 0.96 5.76
C GLU A 143 -24.46 1.05 5.78
N ALA A 144 -25.16 -0.09 5.81
CA ALA A 144 -26.62 -0.13 5.95
C ALA A 144 -27.12 0.11 7.39
N LYS A 145 -26.21 0.28 8.36
CA LYS A 145 -26.50 0.59 9.77
C LYS A 145 -26.14 2.01 10.09
#